data_AF-A0A9D4T313-F1
#
_entry.id   AF-A0A9D4T313-F1
#
_cell.length_a   1.000
_cell.length_b   1.000
_cell.length_c   1.000
_cell.angle_alpha   90.00
_cell.angle_beta   90.00
_cell.angle_gamma   90.00
#
_symmetry.space_group_name_H-M   'P 1'
#
loop_
_entity.id
_entity.type
_entity.pdbx_description
1 polymer ?
#
loop_
_entity_poly.entity_id
_entity_poly.type
_entity_poly.pdbx_seq_one_letter_code
_entity_poly.pdbx_strand_id
1 'polypeptide(L)'
;MGPKPGLQLRYGLASSNPCSQKLKAVGGEEVDFLELCCKWRKELTGLFKTIEDEASSGELAAFISYAVSFPENFLALVDTYDVLRSGLLNFSAVAMALNDLGYRALGVRIDSGDLAYLSSCAFHIFDELADKYNQEWFKTLTIVASNDINEETIISLNEQGHKINSFGIGTHLVTCQKQPALGCVYKLVEVKNLSCIKLSLDIQKVTIPGKKACYRLYGHQGQNQIELLCILALEAIA
;
A
#
# COMPACT_ATOMS: atom_id res chain seq x y z
N MET A 1 8.67 15.86 36.88
CA MET A 1 7.74 15.24 35.92
C MET A 1 7.91 13.74 36.05
N GLY A 2 6.99 13.07 36.77
CA GLY A 2 7.07 11.63 37.00
C GLY A 2 6.70 10.83 35.74
N PRO A 3 7.23 9.62 35.55
CA PRO A 3 6.85 8.75 34.45
C PRO A 3 5.37 8.38 34.59
N LYS A 4 4.59 8.58 33.53
CA LYS A 4 3.20 8.10 33.47
C LYS A 4 3.21 6.56 33.50
N PRO A 5 2.38 5.91 34.31
CA PRO A 5 2.27 4.46 34.28
C PRO A 5 1.77 4.01 32.91
N GLY A 6 2.53 3.12 32.27
CA GLY A 6 2.18 2.53 30.99
C GLY A 6 0.85 1.79 31.08
N LEU A 7 0.06 1.88 30.01
CA LEU A 7 -1.17 1.12 29.86
C LEU A 7 -0.79 -0.36 29.72
N GLN A 8 -0.68 -1.06 30.85
CA GLN A 8 -0.50 -2.50 30.87
C GLN A 8 -1.87 -3.12 30.57
N LEU A 9 -2.13 -3.41 29.29
CA LEU A 9 -3.28 -4.22 28.89
C LEU A 9 -3.08 -5.61 29.52
N ARG A 10 -3.70 -5.84 30.67
CA ARG A 10 -3.80 -7.15 31.30
C ARG A 10 -4.73 -8.00 30.44
N TYR A 11 -4.18 -8.72 29.47
CA TYR A 11 -4.80 -9.93 28.94
C TYR A 11 -4.66 -11.03 30.01
N GLY A 12 -5.54 -10.96 31.02
CA GLY A 12 -5.72 -12.04 31.96
C GLY A 12 -6.52 -13.15 31.29
N LEU A 13 -5.87 -14.25 30.93
CA LEU A 13 -6.51 -15.54 30.66
C LEU A 13 -6.99 -16.14 31.99
N ALA A 14 -7.91 -15.47 32.69
CA ALA A 14 -8.57 -16.02 33.88
C ALA A 14 -9.88 -15.29 34.20
N SER A 15 -10.97 -16.05 34.03
CA SER A 15 -12.33 -15.90 34.58
C SER A 15 -13.13 -14.61 34.32
N SER A 16 -14.32 -14.84 33.75
CA SER A 16 -15.47 -13.95 33.52
C SER A 16 -15.47 -13.12 32.22
N ASN A 17 -15.87 -13.82 31.15
CA ASN A 17 -16.31 -13.35 29.83
C ASN A 17 -15.43 -12.30 29.13
N PRO A 18 -14.36 -12.71 28.42
CA PRO A 18 -13.86 -11.87 27.33
C PRO A 18 -15.01 -11.68 26.34
N CYS A 19 -15.27 -10.43 25.95
CA CYS A 19 -16.29 -10.03 24.97
C CYS A 19 -16.40 -11.10 23.89
N SER A 20 -17.52 -11.82 23.80
CA SER A 20 -17.64 -12.97 22.91
C SER A 20 -17.40 -12.49 21.48
N GLN A 21 -16.22 -12.78 20.93
CA GLN A 21 -15.86 -12.46 19.55
C GLN A 21 -16.56 -13.47 18.65
N LYS A 22 -17.89 -13.38 18.60
CA LYS A 22 -18.69 -14.19 17.70
C LYS A 22 -18.65 -13.57 16.32
N LEU A 23 -18.52 -14.42 15.32
CA LEU A 23 -18.67 -14.02 13.93
C LEU A 23 -19.77 -14.87 13.29
N LYS A 24 -20.67 -14.20 12.59
CA LYS A 24 -21.75 -14.86 11.86
C LYS A 24 -21.19 -15.35 10.53
N ALA A 25 -21.30 -16.64 10.26
CA ALA A 25 -20.97 -17.20 8.95
C ALA A 25 -21.91 -16.62 7.87
N VAL A 26 -21.49 -16.68 6.61
CA VAL A 26 -22.34 -16.31 5.47
C VAL A 26 -23.64 -17.14 5.44
N GLY A 27 -23.61 -18.38 5.94
CA GLY A 27 -24.77 -19.27 6.10
C GLY A 27 -25.68 -18.96 7.31
N GLY A 28 -25.30 -18.02 8.17
CA GLY A 28 -26.13 -17.47 9.23
C GLY A 28 -25.86 -17.97 10.66
N GLU A 29 -25.05 -19.01 10.84
CA GLU A 29 -24.66 -19.51 12.16
C GLU A 29 -23.61 -18.62 12.83
N GLU A 30 -23.76 -18.36 14.13
CA GLU A 30 -22.75 -17.65 14.92
C GLU A 30 -21.75 -18.64 15.52
N VAL A 31 -20.46 -18.39 15.31
CA VAL A 31 -19.37 -19.23 15.79
C VAL A 31 -18.48 -18.41 16.73
N ASP A 32 -17.90 -19.04 17.75
CA ASP A 32 -16.82 -18.45 18.54
C ASP A 32 -15.57 -18.33 17.67
N PHE A 33 -15.35 -17.12 17.16
CA PHE A 33 -14.30 -16.87 16.18
C PHE A 33 -12.91 -16.86 16.81
N LEU A 34 -12.81 -16.50 18.10
CA LEU A 34 -11.56 -16.55 18.84
C LEU A 34 -11.08 -18.00 18.97
N GLU A 35 -11.96 -18.91 19.40
CA GLU A 35 -11.63 -20.33 19.54
C GLU A 35 -11.20 -20.93 18.20
N LEU A 36 -11.91 -20.59 17.11
CA LEU A 36 -11.57 -21.04 15.76
C LEU A 36 -10.19 -20.54 15.29
N CYS A 37 -9.88 -19.26 15.55
CA CYS A 37 -8.57 -18.69 15.21
C CYS A 37 -7.44 -19.33 16.02
N CYS A 38 -7.64 -19.59 17.32
CA CYS A 38 -6.66 -20.28 18.16
C CYS A 38 -6.42 -21.72 17.68
N LYS A 39 -7.47 -22.43 17.27
CA LYS A 39 -7.36 -23.77 16.66
C LYS A 39 -6.48 -23.74 15.41
N TRP A 40 -6.78 -22.85 14.47
CA TRP A 40 -5.98 -22.70 13.25
C TRP A 40 -4.54 -22.28 13.52
N ARG A 41 -4.32 -21.32 14.43
CA ARG A 41 -2.98 -20.88 14.80
C ARG A 41 -2.12 -22.05 15.28
N LYS A 42 -2.67 -22.88 16.16
CA LYS A 42 -1.99 -24.08 16.66
C LYS A 42 -1.68 -25.08 15.56
N GLU A 43 -2.62 -25.31 14.65
CA GLU A 43 -2.43 -26.22 13.52
C GLU A 43 -1.33 -25.76 12.54
N LEU A 44 -1.22 -24.44 12.33
CA LEU A 44 -0.28 -23.85 11.39
C LEU A 44 1.16 -23.75 11.92
N THR A 45 1.38 -23.81 13.24
CA THR A 45 2.73 -23.72 13.85
C THR A 45 3.78 -24.62 13.18
N GLY A 46 3.40 -25.84 12.80
CA GLY A 46 4.30 -26.79 12.14
C GLY A 46 4.74 -26.36 10.74
N LEU A 47 3.87 -25.69 9.98
CA LEU A 47 4.21 -25.14 8.65
C LEU A 47 5.19 -23.96 8.78
N PHE A 48 4.94 -23.09 9.76
CA PHE A 48 5.75 -21.91 10.02
C PHE A 48 7.04 -22.20 10.81
N LYS A 49 7.30 -23.47 11.16
CA LYS A 49 8.47 -23.92 11.96
C LYS A 49 8.69 -23.05 13.21
N THR A 50 7.59 -22.64 13.84
CA THR A 50 7.55 -21.69 14.96
C THR A 50 6.77 -22.30 16.11
N ILE A 51 7.09 -21.89 17.33
CA ILE A 51 6.34 -22.28 18.53
C ILE A 51 5.21 -21.27 18.74
N GLU A 52 4.02 -21.74 19.14
CA GLU A 52 2.84 -20.89 19.35
C GLU A 52 3.14 -19.68 20.25
N ASP A 53 3.90 -19.90 21.33
CA ASP A 53 4.25 -18.88 22.34
C ASP A 53 5.19 -17.78 21.82
N GLU A 54 5.85 -17.98 20.69
CA GLU A 54 6.72 -16.96 20.09
C GLU A 54 5.92 -15.92 19.30
N ALA A 55 4.73 -16.29 18.84
CA ALA A 55 3.82 -15.38 18.16
C ALA A 55 3.06 -14.51 19.17
N SER A 56 2.90 -13.23 18.84
CA SER A 56 2.22 -12.28 19.73
C SER A 56 0.72 -12.57 19.81
N SER A 57 0.23 -12.95 21.00
CA SER A 57 -1.21 -13.10 21.24
C SER A 57 -1.97 -11.77 21.18
N GLY A 58 -1.29 -10.65 21.44
CA GLY A 58 -1.88 -9.32 21.27
C GLY A 58 -2.10 -8.97 19.79
N GLU A 59 -1.18 -9.36 18.92
CA GLU A 59 -1.32 -9.21 17.46
C GLU A 59 -2.47 -10.07 16.93
N LEU A 60 -2.57 -11.33 17.36
CA LEU A 60 -3.72 -12.18 17.02
C LEU A 60 -5.05 -11.53 17.46
N ALA A 61 -5.14 -11.05 18.70
CA ALA A 61 -6.35 -10.40 19.21
C ALA A 61 -6.72 -9.15 18.39
N ALA A 62 -5.74 -8.38 17.93
CA ALA A 62 -5.96 -7.23 17.05
C ALA A 62 -6.50 -7.66 15.68
N PHE A 63 -5.92 -8.70 15.06
CA PHE A 63 -6.39 -9.25 13.79
C PHE A 63 -7.79 -9.81 13.88
N ILE A 64 -8.10 -10.56 14.94
CA ILE A 64 -9.44 -11.10 15.20
C ILE A 64 -10.45 -9.95 15.32
N SER A 65 -10.14 -8.93 16.10
CA SER A 65 -11.03 -7.76 16.28
C SER A 65 -11.29 -7.03 14.96
N TYR A 66 -10.25 -6.90 14.12
CA TYR A 66 -10.36 -6.30 12.80
C TYR A 66 -11.20 -7.16 11.84
N ALA A 67 -10.96 -8.47 11.81
CA ALA A 67 -11.70 -9.43 10.99
C ALA A 67 -13.18 -9.53 11.39
N VAL A 68 -13.53 -9.46 12.68
CA VAL A 68 -14.93 -9.42 13.13
C VAL A 68 -15.62 -8.15 12.64
N SER A 69 -14.91 -7.03 12.60
CA SER A 69 -15.46 -5.75 12.16
C SER A 69 -15.60 -5.65 10.63
N PHE A 70 -14.65 -6.24 9.90
CA PHE A 70 -14.55 -6.16 8.43
C PHE A 70 -14.21 -7.52 7.80
N PRO A 71 -15.11 -8.52 7.91
CA PRO A 71 -14.80 -9.90 7.51
C PRO A 71 -14.56 -10.06 6.00
N GLU A 72 -15.17 -9.22 5.17
CA GLU A 72 -14.99 -9.22 3.71
C GLU A 72 -13.76 -8.42 3.25
N ASN A 73 -13.19 -7.56 4.11
CA ASN A 73 -12.13 -6.62 3.76
C ASN A 73 -10.89 -6.77 4.66
N PHE A 74 -10.61 -8.00 5.09
CA PHE A 74 -9.52 -8.27 6.02
C PHE A 74 -8.15 -8.23 5.32
N LEU A 75 -7.39 -7.16 5.56
CA LEU A 75 -5.99 -6.97 5.16
C LEU A 75 -5.16 -6.58 6.39
N ALA A 76 -4.15 -7.38 6.75
CA ALA A 76 -3.44 -7.23 8.02
C ALA A 76 -2.04 -6.63 7.87
N LEU A 77 -1.64 -5.77 8.80
CA LEU A 77 -0.25 -5.33 8.96
C LEU A 77 0.53 -6.40 9.73
N VAL A 78 1.50 -7.05 9.09
CA VAL A 78 2.15 -8.27 9.62
C VAL A 78 3.54 -8.05 10.20
N ASP A 79 4.06 -6.82 10.22
CA ASP A 79 5.43 -6.51 10.63
C ASP A 79 5.52 -5.80 11.99
N THR A 80 4.50 -5.92 12.84
CA THR A 80 4.49 -5.27 14.16
C THR A 80 5.55 -5.85 15.12
N TYR A 81 5.74 -7.18 15.07
CA TYR A 81 6.70 -7.89 15.91
C TYR A 81 7.74 -8.64 15.07
N ASP A 82 7.32 -9.73 14.42
CA ASP A 82 8.13 -10.52 13.50
C ASP A 82 7.22 -11.00 12.37
N VAL A 83 7.61 -10.71 11.13
CA VAL A 83 6.78 -10.99 9.94
C VAL A 83 6.52 -12.48 9.79
N LEU A 84 7.55 -13.33 9.91
CA LEU A 84 7.42 -14.75 9.61
C LEU A 84 6.86 -15.53 10.79
N ARG A 85 7.36 -15.25 11.99
CA ARG A 85 7.08 -16.02 13.21
C ARG A 85 5.78 -15.58 13.88
N SER A 86 5.39 -14.31 13.74
CA SER A 86 4.18 -13.78 14.38
C SER A 86 3.14 -13.37 13.33
N GLY A 87 3.45 -12.40 12.49
CA GLY A 87 2.47 -11.73 11.65
C GLY A 87 1.81 -12.64 10.63
N LEU A 88 2.61 -13.34 9.80
CA LEU A 88 2.07 -14.25 8.78
C LEU A 88 1.38 -15.46 9.39
N LEU A 89 1.87 -16.00 10.52
CA LEU A 89 1.20 -17.09 11.24
C LEU A 89 -0.18 -16.64 11.75
N ASN A 90 -0.23 -15.50 12.45
CA ASN A 90 -1.48 -14.95 12.99
C ASN A 90 -2.45 -14.57 11.87
N PHE A 91 -1.97 -13.94 10.79
CA PHE A 91 -2.78 -13.61 9.63
C PHE A 91 -3.37 -14.88 9.00
N SER A 92 -2.56 -15.91 8.78
CA SER A 92 -2.99 -17.15 8.15
C SER A 92 -4.02 -17.88 9.00
N ALA A 93 -3.86 -17.86 10.34
CA ALA A 93 -4.84 -18.43 11.26
C ALA A 93 -6.21 -17.75 11.15
N VAL A 94 -6.22 -16.41 11.12
CA VAL A 94 -7.46 -15.62 10.97
C VAL A 94 -8.05 -15.79 9.57
N ALA A 95 -7.22 -15.85 8.53
CA ALA A 95 -7.66 -16.05 7.15
C ALA A 95 -8.31 -17.43 6.95
N MET A 96 -7.76 -18.49 7.54
CA MET A 96 -8.37 -19.83 7.54
C MET A 96 -9.69 -19.86 8.33
N ALA A 97 -9.74 -19.22 9.50
CA ALA A 97 -10.96 -19.11 10.28
C ALA A 97 -12.06 -18.34 9.52
N LEU A 98 -11.72 -17.25 8.82
CA LEU A 98 -12.64 -16.53 7.95
C LEU A 98 -13.14 -17.42 6.80
N ASN A 99 -12.25 -18.21 6.21
CA ASN A 99 -12.58 -19.12 5.13
C ASN A 99 -13.61 -20.18 5.52
N ASP A 100 -13.48 -20.76 6.71
CA ASP A 100 -14.45 -21.72 7.27
C ASP A 100 -15.84 -21.11 7.43
N LEU A 101 -15.92 -19.80 7.64
CA LEU A 101 -17.16 -19.04 7.78
C LEU A 101 -17.70 -18.50 6.44
N GLY A 102 -17.01 -18.77 5.33
CA GLY A 102 -17.39 -18.35 3.98
C GLY A 102 -16.84 -16.98 3.54
N TYR A 103 -15.99 -16.35 4.34
CA TYR A 103 -15.32 -15.09 4.02
C TYR A 103 -13.96 -15.32 3.36
N ARG A 104 -13.38 -14.27 2.77
CA ARG A 104 -12.05 -14.32 2.14
C ARG A 104 -11.23 -13.13 2.58
N ALA A 105 -10.03 -13.40 3.07
CA ALA A 105 -9.05 -12.36 3.37
C ALA A 105 -8.54 -11.73 2.07
N LEU A 106 -8.16 -10.45 2.12
CA LEU A 106 -7.62 -9.73 0.97
C LEU A 106 -6.10 -9.87 0.85
N GLY A 107 -5.37 -9.91 1.96
CA GLY A 107 -3.92 -9.92 1.92
C GLY A 107 -3.21 -9.37 3.15
N VAL A 108 -1.95 -9.01 2.96
CA VAL A 108 -1.06 -8.51 4.02
C VAL A 108 -0.38 -7.21 3.59
N ARG A 109 -0.04 -6.37 4.57
CA ARG A 109 0.83 -5.20 4.42
C ARG A 109 2.14 -5.41 5.17
N ILE A 110 3.25 -5.13 4.51
CA ILE A 110 4.62 -5.13 5.07
C ILE A 110 5.16 -3.71 4.95
N ASP A 111 5.58 -3.11 6.06
CA ASP A 111 5.96 -1.69 6.16
C ASP A 111 7.44 -1.53 6.60
N SER A 112 8.18 -2.62 6.78
CA SER A 112 9.55 -2.59 7.27
C SER A 112 10.30 -3.88 6.94
N GLY A 113 11.63 -3.83 7.11
CA GLY A 113 12.52 -4.95 6.79
C GLY A 113 12.88 -5.05 5.31
N ASP A 114 13.41 -6.20 4.92
CA ASP A 114 13.73 -6.49 3.51
C ASP A 114 12.46 -6.87 2.75
N LEU A 115 11.86 -5.89 2.08
CA LEU A 115 10.58 -6.05 1.39
C LEU A 115 10.64 -7.09 0.26
N ALA A 116 11.77 -7.21 -0.44
CA ALA A 116 11.91 -8.19 -1.52
C ALA A 116 11.93 -9.62 -0.97
N TYR A 117 12.75 -9.85 0.05
CA TYR A 117 12.83 -11.14 0.73
C TYR A 117 11.50 -11.51 1.41
N LEU A 118 10.95 -10.59 2.22
CA LEU A 118 9.75 -10.85 3.01
C LEU A 118 8.50 -11.07 2.14
N SER A 119 8.36 -10.32 1.03
CA SER A 119 7.27 -10.57 0.07
C SER A 119 7.40 -11.94 -0.58
N SER A 120 8.62 -12.36 -0.91
CA SER A 120 8.87 -13.69 -1.48
C SER A 120 8.53 -14.80 -0.48
N CYS A 121 8.92 -14.64 0.79
CA CYS A 121 8.54 -15.57 1.85
C CYS A 121 7.02 -15.64 2.04
N ALA A 122 6.33 -14.50 2.09
CA ALA A 122 4.87 -14.46 2.21
C ALA A 122 4.19 -15.16 1.03
N PHE A 123 4.64 -14.92 -0.20
CA PHE A 123 4.13 -15.58 -1.40
C PHE A 123 4.29 -17.10 -1.32
N HIS A 124 5.47 -17.61 -0.94
CA HIS A 124 5.71 -19.05 -0.82
C HIS A 124 4.87 -19.69 0.29
N ILE A 125 4.68 -19.01 1.41
CA ILE A 125 3.80 -19.47 2.49
C ILE A 125 2.35 -19.57 2.02
N PHE A 126 1.86 -18.58 1.27
CA PHE A 126 0.50 -18.62 0.72
C PHE A 126 0.32 -19.73 -0.31
N ASP A 127 1.33 -19.97 -1.13
CA ASP A 127 1.36 -21.10 -2.08
C ASP A 127 1.32 -22.45 -1.35
N GLU A 128 2.14 -22.62 -0.30
CA GLU A 128 2.15 -23.84 0.52
C GLU A 128 0.82 -24.05 1.26
N LEU A 129 0.21 -23.00 1.78
CA LEU A 129 -1.11 -23.07 2.42
C LEU A 129 -2.20 -23.47 1.42
N ALA A 130 -2.17 -22.89 0.21
CA ALA A 130 -3.10 -23.22 -0.85
C ALA A 130 -3.03 -24.71 -1.20
N ASP A 131 -1.82 -25.23 -1.39
CA ASP A 131 -1.60 -26.63 -1.76
C ASP A 131 -1.94 -27.59 -0.61
N LYS A 132 -1.49 -27.29 0.61
CA LYS A 132 -1.68 -28.15 1.79
C LYS A 132 -3.14 -28.29 2.20
N TYR A 133 -3.91 -27.20 2.11
CA TYR A 133 -5.31 -27.16 2.55
C TYR A 133 -6.32 -27.16 1.40
N ASN A 134 -5.84 -27.32 0.16
CA ASN A 134 -6.65 -27.26 -1.06
C ASN A 134 -7.49 -25.96 -1.13
N GLN A 135 -6.86 -24.83 -0.84
CA GLN A 135 -7.43 -23.49 -0.80
C GLN A 135 -6.75 -22.57 -1.82
N GLU A 136 -7.00 -22.81 -3.12
CA GLU A 136 -6.34 -22.07 -4.22
C GLU A 136 -6.43 -20.55 -4.13
N TRP A 137 -7.45 -20.01 -3.45
CA TRP A 137 -7.62 -18.58 -3.29
C TRP A 137 -6.48 -17.92 -2.48
N PHE A 138 -5.73 -18.67 -1.66
CA PHE A 138 -4.53 -18.13 -0.98
C PHE A 138 -3.49 -17.60 -1.97
N LYS A 139 -3.38 -18.17 -3.18
CA LYS A 139 -2.49 -17.68 -4.25
C LYS A 139 -2.91 -16.32 -4.81
N THR A 140 -4.13 -15.87 -4.50
CA THR A 140 -4.69 -14.59 -4.92
C THR A 140 -4.55 -13.48 -3.87
N LEU A 141 -4.01 -13.80 -2.68
CA LEU A 141 -3.79 -12.83 -1.62
C LEU A 141 -2.84 -11.72 -2.08
N THR A 142 -3.22 -10.49 -1.78
CA THR A 142 -2.44 -9.30 -2.15
C THR A 142 -1.33 -9.06 -1.13
N ILE A 143 -0.10 -8.91 -1.59
CA ILE A 143 1.03 -8.44 -0.78
C ILE A 143 1.21 -6.95 -1.05
N VAL A 144 0.92 -6.14 -0.05
CA VAL A 144 1.10 -4.68 -0.08
C VAL A 144 2.41 -4.33 0.60
N ALA A 145 3.23 -3.50 -0.03
CA ALA A 145 4.39 -2.90 0.62
C ALA A 145 4.20 -1.40 0.78
N SER A 146 4.63 -0.86 1.92
CA SER A 146 4.75 0.58 2.16
C SER A 146 6.10 0.87 2.83
N ASN A 147 6.35 2.15 3.15
CA ASN A 147 7.55 2.72 3.76
C ASN A 147 8.63 3.25 2.79
N ASP A 148 8.76 4.58 2.74
CA ASP A 148 9.77 5.32 1.97
C ASP A 148 10.01 4.80 0.54
N ILE A 149 8.93 4.35 -0.10
CA ILE A 149 8.97 3.83 -1.46
C ILE A 149 9.08 4.99 -2.44
N ASN A 150 10.04 4.90 -3.35
CA ASN A 150 10.23 5.82 -4.48
C ASN A 150 10.62 5.02 -5.73
N GLU A 151 10.85 5.73 -6.85
CA GLU A 151 11.19 5.12 -8.14
C GLU A 151 12.44 4.22 -8.07
N GLU A 152 13.50 4.67 -7.38
CA GLU A 152 14.75 3.91 -7.25
C GLU A 152 14.54 2.63 -6.43
N THR A 153 13.78 2.74 -5.33
CA THR A 153 13.39 1.58 -4.52
C THR A 153 12.60 0.57 -5.35
N ILE A 154 11.62 1.01 -6.15
CA ILE A 154 10.81 0.12 -6.99
C ILE A 154 11.68 -0.58 -8.05
N ILE A 155 12.62 0.13 -8.68
CA ILE A 155 13.56 -0.48 -9.63
C ILE A 155 14.38 -1.57 -8.94
N SER A 156 14.94 -1.27 -7.77
CA SER A 156 15.72 -2.24 -7.00
C SER A 156 14.90 -3.47 -6.58
N LEU A 157 13.64 -3.28 -6.18
CA LEU A 157 12.74 -4.39 -5.85
C LEU A 157 12.48 -5.27 -7.08
N ASN A 158 12.21 -4.67 -8.23
CA ASN A 158 12.00 -5.40 -9.50
C ASN A 158 13.22 -6.24 -9.88
N GLU A 159 14.43 -5.71 -9.74
CA GLU A 159 15.68 -6.44 -10.00
C GLU A 159 15.86 -7.64 -9.07
N GLN A 160 15.38 -7.54 -7.84
CA GLN A 160 15.42 -8.63 -6.85
C GLN A 160 14.32 -9.67 -7.05
N GLY A 161 13.37 -9.44 -7.96
CA GLY A 161 12.28 -10.39 -8.25
C GLY A 161 11.25 -10.52 -7.14
N HIS A 162 10.99 -9.43 -6.40
CA HIS A 162 10.00 -9.34 -5.32
C HIS A 162 8.60 -9.86 -5.73
N LYS A 163 7.75 -10.18 -4.73
CA LYS A 163 6.38 -10.68 -4.94
C LYS A 163 5.29 -9.72 -4.47
N ILE A 164 5.56 -8.42 -4.49
CA ILE A 164 4.63 -7.37 -4.04
C ILE A 164 3.64 -7.09 -5.18
N ASN A 165 2.35 -7.03 -4.85
CA ASN A 165 1.29 -6.73 -5.82
C ASN A 165 0.86 -5.26 -5.80
N SER A 166 1.09 -4.55 -4.69
CA SER A 166 0.64 -3.18 -4.50
C SER A 166 1.61 -2.37 -3.65
N PHE A 167 1.84 -1.11 -4.04
CA PHE A 167 2.76 -0.20 -3.36
C PHE A 167 2.01 0.98 -2.75
N GLY A 168 2.13 1.15 -1.44
CA GLY A 168 1.64 2.31 -0.69
C GLY A 168 2.71 3.41 -0.65
N ILE A 169 2.63 4.37 -1.58
CA ILE A 169 3.59 5.48 -1.70
C ILE A 169 2.99 6.76 -1.08
N GLY A 170 3.59 7.22 0.02
CA GLY A 170 3.16 8.44 0.71
C GLY A 170 4.01 9.66 0.35
N THR A 171 5.01 9.95 1.20
CA THR A 171 5.80 11.19 1.19
C THR A 171 6.37 11.55 -0.18
N HIS A 172 7.01 10.60 -0.87
CA HIS A 172 7.64 10.85 -2.18
C HIS A 172 6.65 11.29 -3.25
N LEU A 173 5.43 10.74 -3.24
CA LEU A 173 4.39 11.08 -4.21
C LEU A 173 3.78 12.46 -3.93
N VAL A 174 3.45 12.75 -2.66
CA VAL A 174 2.73 13.98 -2.31
C VAL A 174 3.64 15.21 -2.31
N THR A 175 4.89 15.04 -1.87
CA THR A 175 5.82 16.17 -1.73
C THR A 175 6.64 16.45 -2.97
N CYS A 176 6.61 15.56 -3.97
CA CYS A 176 7.53 15.58 -5.11
C CYS A 176 8.97 15.81 -4.65
N GLN A 177 9.46 15.05 -3.68
CA GLN A 177 10.65 15.40 -2.87
C GLN A 177 11.89 15.82 -3.69
N LYS A 178 12.11 15.25 -4.88
CA LYS A 178 13.20 15.64 -5.80
C LYS A 178 13.01 17.04 -6.42
N GLN A 179 11.77 17.42 -6.71
CA GLN A 179 11.39 18.72 -7.26
C GLN A 179 10.02 19.15 -6.70
N PRO A 180 9.98 19.76 -5.50
CA PRO A 180 8.72 20.11 -4.81
C PRO A 180 8.01 21.31 -5.44
N ALA A 181 8.65 22.00 -6.39
CA ALA A 181 8.10 23.16 -7.07
C ALA A 181 8.19 22.99 -8.59
N LEU A 182 7.07 23.24 -9.28
CA LEU A 182 6.99 23.15 -10.73
C LEU A 182 7.74 24.29 -11.45
N GLY A 183 7.91 25.44 -10.79
CA GLY A 183 8.58 26.60 -11.38
C GLY A 183 7.73 27.39 -12.40
N CYS A 184 6.40 27.21 -12.41
CA CYS A 184 5.52 27.96 -13.31
C CYS A 184 5.57 29.47 -13.05
N VAL A 185 5.48 30.24 -14.14
CA VAL A 185 5.43 31.70 -14.08
C VAL A 185 4.23 32.22 -14.87
N TYR A 186 3.60 33.27 -14.37
CA TYR A 186 2.63 34.07 -15.11
C TYR A 186 3.29 35.37 -15.57
N LYS A 187 3.21 35.66 -16.87
CA LYS A 187 3.78 36.87 -17.48
C LYS A 187 2.81 37.44 -18.51
N LEU A 188 2.66 38.76 -18.47
CA LEU A 188 1.92 39.51 -19.47
C LEU A 188 2.72 39.56 -20.77
N VAL A 189 2.11 39.11 -21.87
CA VAL A 189 2.76 39.06 -23.20
C VAL A 189 2.13 40.02 -24.20
N GLU A 190 0.94 40.56 -23.92
CA GLU A 190 0.20 41.46 -24.81
C GLU A 190 -0.84 42.28 -24.03
N VAL A 191 -0.98 43.58 -24.36
CA VAL A 191 -2.04 44.47 -23.87
C VAL A 191 -2.56 45.29 -25.02
N LYS A 192 -3.88 45.28 -25.26
CA LYS A 192 -4.51 46.06 -26.35
C LYS A 192 -3.78 45.86 -27.69
N ASN A 193 -3.47 44.61 -28.04
CA ASN A 193 -2.73 44.21 -29.25
C ASN A 193 -1.27 44.73 -29.32
N LEU A 194 -0.73 45.30 -28.25
CA LEU A 194 0.67 45.69 -28.13
C LEU A 194 1.44 44.60 -27.38
N SER A 195 2.38 43.97 -28.08
CA SER A 195 3.28 42.96 -27.54
C SER A 195 4.12 43.51 -26.38
N CYS A 196 4.17 42.76 -25.28
CA CYS A 196 4.96 43.09 -24.09
C CYS A 196 6.12 42.10 -23.92
N ILE A 197 7.31 42.62 -23.64
CA ILE A 197 8.50 41.82 -23.33
C ILE A 197 9.07 42.24 -21.97
N LYS A 198 9.34 41.26 -21.11
CA LYS A 198 10.06 41.46 -19.86
C LYS A 198 11.53 41.14 -20.09
N LEU A 199 12.38 42.15 -19.94
CA LEU A 199 13.83 41.97 -19.95
C LEU A 199 14.33 41.43 -18.60
N SER A 200 15.49 40.81 -18.63
CA SER A 200 16.13 40.17 -17.49
C SER A 200 17.64 40.22 -17.70
N LEU A 201 18.41 40.37 -16.61
CA LEU A 201 19.87 40.24 -16.67
C LEU A 201 20.29 38.82 -17.08
N ASP A 202 19.46 37.85 -16.73
CA ASP A 202 19.55 36.47 -17.20
C ASP A 202 18.78 36.31 -18.51
N ILE A 203 19.50 36.07 -19.60
CA ILE A 203 18.98 35.97 -20.97
C ILE A 203 17.92 34.86 -21.09
N GLN A 204 18.07 33.75 -20.35
CA GLN A 204 17.11 32.65 -20.39
C GLN A 204 15.75 33.01 -19.76
N LYS A 205 15.69 34.11 -18.99
CA LYS A 205 14.47 34.61 -18.34
C LYS A 205 13.80 35.76 -19.11
N VAL A 206 14.29 36.09 -20.30
CA VAL A 206 13.62 37.04 -21.21
C VAL A 206 12.39 36.35 -21.80
N THR A 207 11.23 36.99 -21.72
CA THR A 207 9.96 36.41 -22.18
C THR A 207 9.79 36.57 -23.69
N ILE A 208 9.19 35.58 -24.35
CA ILE A 208 8.79 35.72 -25.76
C ILE A 208 7.49 36.58 -25.83
N PRO A 209 7.49 37.72 -26.55
CA PRO A 209 6.33 38.62 -26.60
C PRO A 209 5.16 38.08 -27.42
N GLY A 210 4.00 38.73 -27.32
CA GLY A 210 2.83 38.53 -28.16
C GLY A 210 1.97 37.32 -27.78
N LYS A 211 0.72 37.29 -28.27
CA LYS A 211 -0.15 36.11 -28.18
C LYS A 211 0.41 34.95 -29.02
N LYS A 212 0.45 33.75 -28.44
CA LYS A 212 1.08 32.56 -29.06
C LYS A 212 0.15 31.36 -29.05
N ALA A 213 0.28 30.52 -30.07
CA ALA A 213 -0.30 29.17 -30.12
C ALA A 213 0.83 28.15 -30.05
N CYS A 214 0.59 27.06 -29.32
CA CYS A 214 1.51 25.92 -29.24
C CYS A 214 0.94 24.77 -30.08
N TYR A 215 1.78 24.19 -30.93
CA TYR A 215 1.46 23.04 -31.76
C TYR A 215 2.41 21.91 -31.42
N ARG A 216 1.90 20.68 -31.36
CA ARG A 216 2.74 19.48 -31.28
C ARG A 216 2.75 18.79 -32.63
N LEU A 217 3.94 18.62 -33.21
CA LEU A 217 4.09 17.95 -34.50
C LEU A 217 4.39 16.46 -34.28
N TYR A 218 3.67 15.62 -35.01
CA TYR A 218 3.76 14.17 -34.94
C TYR A 218 4.40 13.63 -36.22
N GLY A 219 5.25 12.61 -36.08
CA GLY A 219 5.77 11.86 -37.20
C GLY A 219 4.68 11.00 -37.86
N HIS A 220 4.97 10.43 -39.03
CA HIS A 220 4.03 9.55 -39.73
C HIS A 220 3.59 8.34 -38.88
N GLN A 221 4.42 7.88 -37.93
CA GLN A 221 4.10 6.78 -37.03
C GLN A 221 3.49 7.24 -35.70
N GLY A 222 3.08 8.51 -35.57
CA GLY A 222 2.39 9.04 -34.39
C GLY A 222 3.29 9.37 -33.20
N GLN A 223 4.62 9.33 -33.36
CA GLN A 223 5.54 9.77 -32.31
C GLN A 223 5.67 11.30 -32.28
N ASN A 224 5.78 11.88 -31.09
CA ASN A 224 6.03 13.31 -30.90
C ASN A 224 7.43 13.66 -31.45
N GLN A 225 7.51 14.66 -32.33
CA GLN A 225 8.79 15.11 -32.90
C GLN A 225 9.25 16.44 -32.29
N ILE A 226 8.36 17.42 -32.21
CA ILE A 226 8.70 18.76 -31.72
C ILE A 226 7.45 19.52 -31.23
N GLU A 227 7.66 20.43 -30.29
CA GLU A 227 6.67 21.46 -29.91
C GLU A 227 7.05 22.78 -30.59
N LEU A 228 6.10 23.34 -31.34
CA LEU A 228 6.27 24.55 -32.13
C LEU A 228 5.43 25.67 -31.52
N LEU A 229 6.07 26.78 -31.17
CA LEU A 229 5.40 27.96 -30.66
C LEU A 229 5.30 29.01 -31.77
N CYS A 230 4.08 29.37 -32.18
CA CYS A 230 3.83 30.35 -33.23
C CYS A 230 3.19 31.61 -32.67
N ILE A 231 3.60 32.76 -33.19
CA ILE A 231 2.90 34.03 -32.96
C ILE A 231 1.57 33.96 -33.70
N LEU A 232 0.47 34.25 -32.99
CA LEU A 232 -0.82 34.43 -33.62
C LEU A 232 -0.86 35.83 -34.20
N ALA A 233 -0.75 35.94 -35.52
CA ALA A 233 -0.99 37.21 -36.20
C ALA A 233 -2.45 37.61 -35.96
N LEU A 234 -2.65 38.80 -35.41
CA LEU A 234 -3.96 39.45 -35.45
C LEU A 234 -4.27 39.74 -36.91
N GLU A 235 -5.46 39.32 -37.37
CA GLU A 235 -6.04 39.90 -38.58
C GLU A 235 -6.04 41.42 -38.40
N ALA A 236 -5.49 42.13 -39.38
CA ALA A 236 -5.49 43.58 -39.39
C ALA A 236 -6.95 44.04 -39.26
N ILE A 237 -7.26 44.72 -38.15
CA ILE A 237 -8.51 45.46 -38.04
C ILE A 237 -8.43 46.55 -39.12
N ALA A 238 -9.22 46.37 -40.17
CA ALA A 238 -9.43 47.35 -41.24
C ALA A 238 -10.14 48.60 -40.71
#